data_AF-A0A0K0D6X8-F1
#
_entry.id   AF-A0A0K0D6X8-F1
#
_cell.length_a   1.000
_cell.length_b   1.000
_cell.length_c   1.000
_cell.angle_alpha   90.00
_cell.angle_beta   90.00
_cell.angle_gamma   90.00
#
_symmetry.space_group_name_H-M   'P 1'
#
loop_
_entity.id
_entity.type
_entity.pdbx_description
1 polymer ?
#
loop_
_entity_poly.entity_id
_entity_poly.type
_entity_poly.pdbx_seq_one_letter_code
_entity_poly.pdbx_strand_id
1 'polypeptide(L)'
;LDLTTGMDAVLFAVNSPQLDSKCYAVEILLLLLDKHQGFVVLMRALTAMTARSRDYIRLTLFVSQLKHGLHTQKLHIQILIVRLFNKLLATAPSSLHRSLIRSEIMLSRFSAEYVENLITTQSAPLGGMDILANELDLWRSLGSSTTPSYSFEQSRIYGLSEVENDSSQGGRSRNSRPPSSKYPIASSFSVDVSLLTIFNRFAAV
;
A
#
# COMPACT_ATOMS: atom_id res chain seq x y z
N LEU A 1 -21.85 1.56 14.85
CA LEU A 1 -20.73 0.64 14.58
C LEU A 1 -19.61 1.46 14.02
N ASP A 2 -18.58 1.71 14.81
CA ASP A 2 -17.43 2.51 14.40
C ASP A 2 -16.74 1.87 13.19
N LEU A 3 -16.45 2.69 12.17
CA LEU A 3 -15.81 2.28 10.91
C LEU A 3 -14.49 1.53 11.18
N THR A 4 -13.81 1.87 12.27
CA THR A 4 -12.57 1.24 12.74
C THR A 4 -12.80 -0.22 13.15
N THR A 5 -13.87 -0.52 13.88
CA THR A 5 -14.20 -1.89 14.31
C THR A 5 -14.61 -2.76 13.12
N GLY A 6 -15.33 -2.19 12.15
CA GLY A 6 -15.70 -2.89 10.92
C GLY A 6 -14.50 -3.24 10.04
N MET A 7 -13.57 -2.30 9.85
CA MET A 7 -12.37 -2.53 9.05
C MET A 7 -11.43 -3.57 9.68
N ASP A 8 -11.29 -3.53 11.01
CA ASP A 8 -10.53 -4.54 11.74
C ASP A 8 -11.09 -5.94 11.47
N ALA A 9 -12.41 -6.12 11.55
CA ALA A 9 -13.06 -7.41 11.29
C ALA A 9 -12.80 -7.92 9.86
N VAL A 10 -12.88 -7.04 8.85
CA VAL A 10 -12.56 -7.38 7.45
C VAL A 10 -11.10 -7.81 7.32
N LEU A 11 -10.17 -7.08 7.93
CA LEU A 11 -8.75 -7.40 7.87
C LEU A 11 -8.42 -8.71 8.62
N PHE A 12 -9.10 -8.99 9.74
CA PHE A 12 -9.01 -10.29 10.41
C PHE A 12 -9.54 -11.43 9.53
N ALA A 13 -10.63 -11.19 8.77
CA ALA A 13 -11.20 -12.19 7.86
C ALA A 13 -10.26 -12.58 6.71
N VAL A 14 -9.30 -11.74 6.32
CA VAL A 14 -8.25 -12.11 5.35
C VAL A 14 -7.42 -13.31 5.84
N ASN A 15 -7.26 -13.46 7.16
CA ASN A 15 -6.58 -14.60 7.77
C ASN A 15 -7.52 -15.79 8.09
N SER A 16 -8.81 -15.71 7.78
CA SER A 16 -9.78 -16.79 8.02
C SER A 16 -9.30 -18.13 7.45
N PRO A 17 -9.53 -19.27 8.12
CA PRO A 17 -9.19 -20.57 7.53
C PRO A 17 -10.03 -20.91 6.29
N GLN A 18 -11.19 -20.26 6.11
CA GLN A 18 -12.10 -20.50 5.00
C GLN A 18 -11.72 -19.64 3.79
N LEU A 19 -11.46 -20.29 2.64
CA LEU A 19 -11.04 -19.60 1.41
C LEU A 19 -12.05 -18.52 0.99
N ASP A 20 -13.35 -18.83 1.01
CA ASP A 20 -14.39 -17.90 0.59
C ASP A 20 -14.40 -16.63 1.46
N SER A 21 -14.22 -16.79 2.77
CA SER A 21 -14.14 -15.67 3.71
C SER A 21 -12.95 -14.76 3.39
N LYS A 22 -11.78 -15.33 3.03
CA LYS A 22 -10.62 -14.54 2.56
C LYS A 22 -10.95 -13.76 1.29
N CYS A 23 -11.56 -14.42 0.31
CA CYS A 23 -11.91 -13.82 -0.98
C CYS A 23 -12.88 -12.65 -0.79
N TYR A 24 -13.97 -12.85 -0.04
CA TYR A 24 -14.94 -11.80 0.27
C TYR A 24 -14.29 -10.63 1.02
N ALA A 25 -13.41 -10.89 1.97
CA ALA A 25 -12.68 -9.83 2.67
C ALA A 25 -11.86 -8.98 1.68
N VAL A 26 -11.11 -9.60 0.77
CA VAL A 26 -10.32 -8.87 -0.23
C VAL A 26 -11.21 -8.11 -1.21
N GLU A 27 -12.36 -8.66 -1.61
CA GLU A 27 -13.34 -7.96 -2.46
C GLU A 27 -13.90 -6.70 -1.77
N ILE A 28 -14.21 -6.77 -0.48
CA ILE A 28 -14.64 -5.61 0.30
C ILE A 28 -13.55 -4.54 0.31
N LEU A 29 -12.28 -4.93 0.47
CA LEU A 29 -11.16 -3.99 0.42
C LEU A 29 -10.98 -3.37 -0.97
N LEU A 30 -11.21 -4.14 -2.04
CA LEU A 30 -11.24 -3.60 -3.40
C LEU A 30 -12.35 -2.55 -3.57
N LEU A 31 -13.56 -2.82 -3.07
CA LEU A 31 -14.68 -1.88 -3.10
C LEU A 31 -14.42 -0.63 -2.25
N LEU A 32 -13.74 -0.79 -1.11
CA LEU A 32 -13.32 0.33 -0.27
C LEU A 32 -12.40 1.28 -1.05
N LEU A 33 -11.45 0.75 -1.84
CA LEU A 33 -10.52 1.55 -2.62
C LEU A 33 -11.20 2.39 -3.71
N ASP A 34 -12.45 2.07 -4.11
CA ASP A 34 -13.25 2.93 -5.00
C ASP A 34 -13.87 4.13 -4.29
N LYS A 35 -13.93 4.12 -2.96
CA LYS A 35 -14.54 5.19 -2.19
C LYS A 35 -13.59 6.37 -2.01
N HIS A 36 -14.16 7.55 -1.86
CA HIS A 36 -13.41 8.74 -1.47
C HIS A 36 -12.69 8.46 -0.14
N GLN A 37 -11.38 8.75 -0.08
CA GLN A 37 -10.50 8.42 1.06
C GLN A 37 -10.27 6.93 1.34
N GLY A 38 -10.76 6.00 0.50
CA GLY A 38 -10.61 4.55 0.71
C GLY A 38 -9.17 4.11 0.94
N PHE A 39 -8.24 4.66 0.15
CA PHE A 39 -6.79 4.46 0.33
C PHE A 39 -6.33 4.81 1.75
N VAL A 40 -6.68 5.99 2.25
CA VAL A 40 -6.24 6.49 3.55
C VAL A 40 -6.82 5.65 4.68
N VAL A 41 -8.11 5.29 4.57
CA VAL A 41 -8.80 4.42 5.55
C VAL A 41 -8.10 3.06 5.62
N LEU A 42 -7.83 2.43 4.46
CA LEU A 42 -7.16 1.15 4.40
C LEU A 42 -5.76 1.20 5.02
N MET A 43 -4.94 2.17 4.63
CA MET A 43 -3.56 2.28 5.12
C MET A 43 -3.49 2.55 6.63
N ARG A 44 -4.44 3.32 7.17
CA ARG A 44 -4.56 3.53 8.62
C ARG A 44 -4.94 2.24 9.35
N ALA A 45 -5.94 1.51 8.86
CA ALA A 45 -6.38 0.26 9.47
C ALA A 45 -5.28 -0.81 9.43
N LEU A 46 -4.60 -0.95 8.29
CA LEU A 46 -3.44 -1.82 8.14
C LEU A 46 -2.33 -1.47 9.14
N THR A 47 -2.02 -0.19 9.31
CA THR A 47 -1.01 0.27 10.27
C THR A 47 -1.40 -0.08 11.72
N ALA A 48 -2.66 0.17 12.09
CA ALA A 48 -3.17 -0.17 13.42
C ALA A 48 -3.10 -1.67 13.70
N MET A 49 -3.50 -2.50 12.72
CA MET A 49 -3.44 -3.95 12.84
C MET A 49 -2.01 -4.47 12.95
N THR A 50 -1.07 -3.99 12.12
CA THR A 50 0.34 -4.40 12.23
C THR A 50 0.96 -4.04 13.56
N ALA A 51 0.61 -2.89 14.11
CA ALA A 51 1.06 -2.50 15.44
C ALA A 51 0.55 -3.47 16.52
N ARG A 52 -0.65 -4.04 16.35
CA ARG A 52 -1.23 -5.05 17.24
C ARG A 52 -0.65 -6.44 17.05
N SER A 53 -0.38 -6.86 15.80
CA SER A 53 0.18 -8.18 15.48
C SER A 53 1.71 -8.25 15.64
N ARG A 54 2.37 -7.11 15.85
CA ARG A 54 3.84 -6.97 15.87
C ARG A 54 4.52 -7.33 14.55
N ASP A 55 3.77 -7.20 13.45
CA ASP A 55 4.32 -7.31 12.11
C ASP A 55 4.92 -5.97 11.66
N TYR A 56 6.11 -6.00 11.07
CA TYR A 56 6.79 -4.79 10.62
C TYR A 56 6.38 -4.31 9.22
N ILE A 57 5.67 -5.16 8.46
CA ILE A 57 5.31 -4.91 7.06
C ILE A 57 3.81 -5.17 6.90
N ARG A 58 3.03 -4.14 6.51
CA ARG A 58 1.56 -4.21 6.47
C ARG A 58 1.03 -5.18 5.44
N LEU A 59 1.66 -5.20 4.27
CA LEU A 59 1.15 -5.91 3.11
C LEU A 59 1.48 -7.40 3.11
N THR A 60 2.31 -7.86 4.06
CA THR A 60 2.60 -9.28 4.29
C THR A 60 1.34 -10.09 4.54
N LEU A 61 0.32 -9.48 5.18
CA LEU A 61 -0.99 -10.09 5.40
C LEU A 61 -1.60 -10.65 4.12
N PHE A 62 -1.45 -9.95 3.00
CA PHE A 62 -2.02 -10.36 1.71
C PHE A 62 -1.12 -11.37 1.00
N VAL A 63 0.19 -11.15 1.00
CA VAL A 63 1.14 -12.05 0.32
C VAL A 63 1.11 -13.46 0.89
N SER A 64 0.93 -13.61 2.20
CA SER A 64 0.83 -14.92 2.83
C SER A 64 -0.37 -15.74 2.33
N GLN A 65 -1.41 -15.09 1.80
CA GLN A 65 -2.60 -15.76 1.29
C GLN A 65 -2.41 -16.36 -0.12
N LEU A 66 -1.36 -15.97 -0.85
CA LEU A 66 -1.13 -16.39 -2.25
C LEU A 66 -0.96 -17.90 -2.42
N LYS A 67 -0.59 -18.64 -1.36
CA LYS A 67 -0.48 -20.11 -1.39
C LYS A 67 -1.81 -20.83 -1.18
N HIS A 68 -2.84 -20.12 -0.74
CA HIS A 68 -4.13 -20.73 -0.43
C HIS A 68 -4.98 -20.97 -1.68
N GLY A 69 -5.88 -21.94 -1.60
CA GLY A 69 -6.86 -22.21 -2.66
C GLY A 69 -6.33 -22.90 -3.91
N LEU A 70 -5.01 -23.14 -4.05
CA LEU A 70 -4.44 -23.79 -5.24
C LEU A 70 -5.01 -25.20 -5.48
N HIS A 71 -5.28 -25.94 -4.41
CA HIS A 71 -5.91 -27.27 -4.48
C HIS A 71 -7.35 -27.23 -5.04
N THR A 72 -8.01 -26.07 -5.05
CA THR A 72 -9.37 -25.89 -5.59
C THR A 72 -9.40 -25.68 -7.11
N GLN A 73 -8.23 -25.70 -7.77
CA GLN A 73 -8.05 -25.46 -9.20
C GLN A 73 -8.54 -24.09 -9.69
N LYS A 74 -8.79 -23.14 -8.77
CA LYS A 74 -9.21 -21.78 -9.07
C LYS A 74 -8.19 -20.79 -8.53
N LEU A 75 -7.82 -19.80 -9.35
CA LEU A 75 -6.84 -18.76 -8.99
C LEU A 75 -7.45 -17.51 -8.34
N HIS A 76 -8.66 -17.64 -7.79
CA HIS A 76 -9.45 -16.48 -7.42
C HIS A 76 -8.77 -15.59 -6.37
N ILE A 77 -8.23 -16.18 -5.30
CA ILE A 77 -7.52 -15.41 -4.26
C ILE A 77 -6.23 -14.77 -4.79
N GLN A 78 -5.50 -15.44 -5.68
CA GLN A 78 -4.30 -14.90 -6.32
C GLN A 78 -4.66 -13.67 -7.16
N ILE A 79 -5.69 -13.79 -8.02
CA ILE A 79 -6.20 -12.70 -8.86
C ILE A 79 -6.62 -11.51 -7.99
N LEU A 80 -7.39 -11.75 -6.93
CA LEU A 80 -7.87 -10.69 -6.04
C LEU A 80 -6.72 -9.94 -5.36
N ILE A 81 -5.67 -10.63 -4.92
CA ILE A 81 -4.52 -9.99 -4.26
C ILE A 81 -3.70 -9.15 -5.24
N VAL A 82 -3.42 -9.67 -6.44
CA VAL A 82 -2.70 -8.89 -7.47
C VAL A 82 -3.52 -7.66 -7.86
N ARG A 83 -4.84 -7.83 -8.04
CA ARG A 83 -5.76 -6.72 -8.31
C ARG A 83 -5.79 -5.70 -7.18
N LEU A 84 -5.77 -6.14 -5.92
CA LEU A 84 -5.71 -5.25 -4.76
C LEU A 84 -4.45 -4.39 -4.80
N PHE A 85 -3.29 -4.98 -5.09
CA PHE A 85 -2.03 -4.26 -5.21
C PHE A 85 -2.04 -3.27 -6.38
N ASN A 86 -2.50 -3.68 -7.56
CA ASN A 86 -2.65 -2.80 -8.71
C ASN A 86 -3.55 -1.60 -8.39
N LYS A 87 -4.70 -1.86 -7.76
CA LYS A 87 -5.65 -0.83 -7.37
C LYS A 87 -5.09 0.10 -6.29
N LEU A 88 -4.35 -0.43 -5.33
CA LEU A 88 -3.70 0.37 -4.29
C LEU A 88 -2.67 1.34 -4.89
N LEU A 89 -1.90 0.90 -5.89
CA LEU A 89 -0.98 1.77 -6.63
C LEU A 89 -1.71 2.81 -7.50
N ALA A 90 -2.80 2.43 -8.14
CA ALA A 90 -3.59 3.31 -8.99
C ALA A 90 -4.33 4.41 -8.19
N THR A 91 -4.82 4.06 -6.99
CA THR A 91 -5.57 4.96 -6.10
C THR A 91 -4.68 5.73 -5.12
N ALA A 92 -3.36 5.53 -5.18
CA ALA A 92 -2.40 6.24 -4.35
C ALA A 92 -2.51 7.77 -4.57
N PRO A 93 -2.62 8.58 -3.50
CA PRO A 93 -2.85 10.03 -3.61
C PRO A 93 -1.73 10.83 -4.28
N SER A 94 -0.50 10.29 -4.28
CA SER A 94 0.64 10.91 -4.94
C SER A 94 1.64 9.87 -5.43
N SER A 95 2.56 10.30 -6.29
CA SER A 95 3.67 9.47 -6.78
C SER A 95 4.53 8.93 -5.64
N LEU A 96 4.77 9.73 -4.60
CA LEU A 96 5.51 9.30 -3.40
C LEU A 96 4.79 8.14 -2.69
N HIS A 97 3.47 8.26 -2.47
CA HIS A 97 2.68 7.16 -1.89
C HIS A 97 2.78 5.91 -2.75
N ARG A 98 2.67 6.04 -4.08
CA ARG A 98 2.79 4.92 -5.02
C ARG A 98 4.15 4.22 -4.89
N SER A 99 5.24 4.99 -4.85
CA SER A 99 6.59 4.44 -4.68
C SER A 99 6.75 3.72 -3.34
N LEU A 100 6.28 4.31 -2.23
CA LEU A 100 6.35 3.70 -0.90
C LEU A 100 5.56 2.40 -0.82
N ILE A 101 4.32 2.40 -1.34
CA ILE A 101 3.49 1.19 -1.39
C ILE A 101 4.16 0.12 -2.25
N ARG A 102 4.70 0.49 -3.42
CA ARG A 102 5.38 -0.47 -4.29
C ARG A 102 6.58 -1.10 -3.60
N SER A 103 7.42 -0.29 -2.96
CA SER A 103 8.55 -0.79 -2.17
C SER A 103 8.08 -1.70 -1.03
N GLU A 104 6.99 -1.35 -0.32
CA GLU A 104 6.44 -2.17 0.75
C GLU A 104 5.91 -3.53 0.24
N ILE A 105 5.24 -3.55 -0.90
CA ILE A 105 4.80 -4.79 -1.56
C ILE A 105 6.01 -5.67 -1.89
N MET A 106 7.08 -5.10 -2.45
CA MET A 106 8.32 -5.85 -2.73
C MET A 106 8.98 -6.38 -1.45
N LEU A 107 9.03 -5.56 -0.38
CA LEU A 107 9.56 -5.96 0.92
C LEU A 107 8.76 -7.10 1.57
N SER A 108 7.45 -7.16 1.30
CA SER A 108 6.59 -8.29 1.70
C SER A 108 6.83 -9.58 0.91
N ARG A 109 7.88 -9.61 0.06
CA ARG A 109 8.30 -10.74 -0.79
C ARG A 109 7.34 -11.06 -1.94
N PHE A 110 6.53 -10.10 -2.34
CA PHE A 110 5.75 -10.21 -3.57
C PHE A 110 6.61 -9.91 -4.80
N SER A 111 6.52 -10.78 -5.81
CA SER A 111 6.98 -10.50 -7.16
C SER A 111 6.07 -11.25 -8.16
N ALA A 112 6.06 -10.81 -9.42
CA ALA A 112 5.27 -11.50 -10.45
C ALA A 112 5.79 -12.92 -10.68
N GLU A 113 7.11 -13.07 -10.69
CA GLU A 113 7.80 -14.35 -10.86
C GLU A 113 7.48 -15.32 -9.71
N TYR A 114 7.33 -14.81 -8.49
CA TYR A 114 6.92 -15.62 -7.35
C TYR A 114 5.52 -16.23 -7.55
N VAL A 115 4.56 -15.46 -8.06
CA VAL A 115 3.20 -15.94 -8.33
C VAL A 115 3.20 -16.94 -9.50
N GLU A 116 3.94 -16.66 -10.56
CA GLU A 116 4.08 -17.57 -11.70
C GLU A 116 4.68 -18.92 -11.28
N ASN A 117 5.76 -18.91 -10.50
CA ASN A 117 6.40 -20.12 -9.97
C ASN A 117 5.45 -20.96 -9.10
N LEU A 118 4.61 -20.29 -8.31
CA LEU A 118 3.63 -20.94 -7.45
C LEU A 118 2.55 -21.69 -8.26
N ILE A 119 2.30 -21.22 -9.48
CA ILE A 119 1.32 -21.80 -10.41
C ILE A 119 1.91 -22.90 -11.26
N THR A 120 3.14 -22.73 -11.78
CA THR A 120 3.81 -23.75 -12.59
C THR A 120 4.07 -25.05 -11.81
N THR A 121 4.06 -24.97 -10.48
CA THR A 121 4.16 -26.13 -9.59
C THR A 121 2.87 -26.99 -9.62
N GLN A 122 1.76 -26.50 -10.15
CA GLN A 122 0.50 -27.24 -10.23
C GLN A 122 0.47 -28.11 -11.49
N SER A 123 0.09 -29.39 -11.32
CA SER A 123 0.04 -30.38 -12.40
C SER A 123 -1.18 -30.26 -13.31
N ALA A 124 -2.22 -29.55 -12.86
CA ALA A 124 -3.49 -29.39 -13.58
C ALA A 124 -3.68 -27.95 -14.07
N PRO A 125 -4.34 -27.74 -15.22
CA PRO A 125 -4.69 -26.40 -15.68
C PRO A 125 -5.62 -25.72 -14.68
N LEU A 126 -5.26 -24.50 -14.27
CA LEU A 126 -6.02 -23.72 -13.31
C LEU A 126 -6.96 -22.75 -14.03
N GLY A 127 -8.16 -22.55 -13.49
CA GLY A 127 -9.10 -21.56 -14.01
C GLY A 127 -8.66 -20.12 -13.70
N GLY A 128 -8.79 -19.22 -14.68
CA GLY A 128 -8.49 -17.78 -14.54
C GLY A 128 -7.03 -17.39 -14.79
N MET A 129 -6.24 -18.26 -15.44
CA MET A 129 -4.85 -17.99 -15.82
C MET A 129 -4.67 -16.74 -16.67
N ASP A 130 -5.58 -16.52 -17.61
CA ASP A 130 -5.63 -15.36 -18.51
C ASP A 130 -5.86 -14.06 -17.72
N ILE A 131 -6.83 -14.07 -16.79
CA ILE A 131 -7.14 -12.93 -15.93
C ILE A 131 -5.94 -12.62 -15.05
N LEU A 132 -5.31 -13.64 -14.46
CA LEU A 132 -4.15 -13.45 -13.61
C LEU A 132 -2.96 -12.91 -14.39
N ALA A 133 -2.69 -13.43 -15.60
CA ALA A 133 -1.63 -12.94 -16.47
C ALA A 133 -1.80 -11.44 -16.76
N ASN A 134 -3.02 -11.01 -17.10
CA ASN A 134 -3.33 -9.60 -17.33
C ASN A 134 -3.06 -8.71 -16.11
N GLU A 135 -3.42 -9.18 -14.91
CA GLU A 135 -3.15 -8.44 -13.66
C GLU A 135 -1.65 -8.38 -13.34
N LEU A 136 -0.89 -9.43 -13.63
CA LEU A 136 0.57 -9.44 -13.47
C LEU A 136 1.27 -8.53 -14.46
N ASP A 137 0.80 -8.45 -15.70
CA ASP A 137 1.31 -7.51 -16.70
C ASP A 137 1.02 -6.06 -16.31
N LEU A 138 -0.18 -5.79 -15.78
CA LEU A 138 -0.50 -4.49 -15.21
C LEU A 138 0.47 -4.14 -14.06
N TRP A 139 0.73 -5.07 -13.14
CA TRP A 139 1.68 -4.88 -12.04
C TRP A 139 3.10 -4.50 -12.53
N ARG A 140 3.57 -5.16 -13.59
CA ARG A 140 4.86 -4.87 -14.23
C ARG A 140 4.88 -3.47 -14.85
N SER A 141 3.83 -3.13 -15.61
CA SER A 141 3.72 -1.83 -16.28
C SER A 141 3.76 -0.66 -15.27
N LEU A 142 3.07 -0.80 -14.14
CA LEU A 142 3.04 0.20 -13.06
C LEU A 142 4.39 0.40 -12.37
N GLY A 143 5.35 -0.51 -12.53
CA GLY A 143 6.70 -0.42 -11.95
C GLY A 143 7.77 0.17 -12.85
N SER A 144 7.56 0.13 -14.16
CA SER A 144 8.51 0.64 -15.14
C SER A 144 8.70 2.16 -15.09
N SER A 145 7.83 2.87 -14.36
CA SER A 145 7.78 4.34 -14.31
C SER A 145 8.42 4.97 -13.07
N THR A 146 9.03 4.18 -12.18
CA THR A 146 9.45 4.66 -10.83
C THR A 146 10.93 4.51 -10.53
N THR A 147 11.83 4.64 -11.52
CA THR A 147 13.21 5.00 -11.21
C THR A 147 13.27 6.53 -11.11
N PRO A 148 13.20 7.15 -9.91
CA PRO A 148 13.63 8.52 -9.80
C PRO A 148 15.13 8.50 -10.13
N SER A 149 15.50 9.06 -11.27
CA SER A 149 16.86 9.53 -11.49
C SER A 149 17.10 10.63 -10.47
N TYR A 150 17.45 10.25 -9.25
CA TYR A 150 18.08 11.15 -8.29
C TYR A 150 19.43 11.51 -8.90
N SER A 151 19.45 12.56 -9.74
CA SER A 151 20.65 13.34 -9.97
C SER A 151 20.99 13.97 -8.62
N PHE A 152 21.78 13.25 -7.83
CA PHE A 152 22.44 13.81 -6.68
C PHE A 152 23.44 14.81 -7.25
N GLU A 153 23.03 16.08 -7.42
CA GLU A 153 23.99 17.17 -7.44
C GLU A 153 24.67 17.14 -6.07
N GLN A 154 25.77 16.39 -6.02
CA GLN A 154 26.68 16.34 -4.91
C GLN A 154 27.25 17.76 -4.78
N SER A 155 26.56 18.56 -3.97
CA SER A 155 27.10 19.80 -3.43
C SER A 155 28.52 19.48 -2.99
N ARG A 156 29.49 20.13 -3.63
CA ARG A 156 30.93 19.99 -3.39
C ARG A 156 31.23 20.48 -1.97
N ILE A 157 30.93 19.63 -0.98
CA ILE A 157 31.29 19.78 0.43
C ILE A 157 32.50 18.88 0.67
N TYR A 158 33.58 19.11 -0.05
CA TYR A 158 34.91 18.72 0.40
C TYR A 158 35.88 19.80 -0.07
N GLY A 159 36.29 20.61 0.90
CA GLY A 159 37.30 21.63 0.73
C GLY A 159 38.63 21.00 0.32
N LEU A 160 39.22 21.59 -0.71
CA LEU A 160 40.64 21.51 -0.97
C LEU A 160 41.24 22.90 -0.75
N SER A 161 42.38 22.85 -0.09
CA SER A 161 43.21 23.91 0.48
C SER A 161 43.56 25.06 -0.47
N GLU A 162 43.57 26.25 0.15
CA GLU A 162 44.52 27.37 0.00
C GLU A 162 44.93 27.83 -1.40
N VAL A 163 44.50 29.04 -1.75
CA VAL A 163 45.42 30.11 -2.19
C VAL A 163 44.93 31.44 -1.62
N GLU A 164 45.81 32.13 -0.91
CA GLU A 164 45.67 33.48 -0.40
C GLU A 164 45.17 34.46 -1.47
N ASN A 165 44.19 35.31 -1.12
CA ASN A 165 44.29 36.71 -1.50
C ASN A 165 43.51 37.60 -0.54
N ASP A 166 44.22 38.63 -0.09
CA ASP A 166 43.90 39.54 0.99
C ASP A 166 42.87 40.61 0.58
N SER A 167 42.30 41.26 1.59
CA SER A 167 41.70 42.60 1.61
C SER A 167 40.16 42.71 1.75
N SER A 168 39.80 43.06 2.99
CA SER A 168 38.94 44.18 3.40
C SER A 168 37.41 44.06 3.47
N GLN A 169 36.97 44.24 4.73
CA GLN A 169 35.81 45.01 5.22
C GLN A 169 34.39 44.44 5.11
N GLY A 170 33.84 44.18 6.31
CA GLY A 170 32.75 45.03 6.83
C GLY A 170 31.36 44.40 6.95
N GLY A 171 30.78 44.50 8.15
CA GLY A 171 29.33 44.64 8.31
C GLY A 171 28.59 43.50 9.03
N ARG A 172 28.40 43.68 10.34
CA ARG A 172 27.45 42.95 11.19
C ARG A 172 26.01 43.07 10.65
N SER A 173 25.20 42.01 10.77
CA SER A 173 23.78 42.16 11.16
C SER A 173 23.17 40.89 11.75
N ARG A 174 22.47 41.11 12.86
CA ARG A 174 21.72 40.18 13.71
C ARG A 174 20.33 39.87 13.13
N ASN A 175 19.73 38.80 13.66
CA ASN A 175 18.30 38.47 13.74
C ASN A 175 17.63 37.88 12.50
N SER A 176 17.06 36.68 12.64
CA SER A 176 15.60 36.53 12.82
C SER A 176 15.19 35.06 12.93
N ARG A 177 14.30 34.77 13.88
CA ARG A 177 13.70 33.47 14.21
C ARG A 177 12.35 33.37 13.47
N PRO A 178 11.93 32.23 12.91
CA PRO A 178 10.61 32.13 12.28
C PRO A 178 9.50 31.91 13.35
N PRO A 179 8.27 32.39 13.13
CA PRO A 179 7.19 32.30 14.10
C PRO A 179 6.43 30.97 14.03
N SER A 180 5.98 30.50 15.18
CA SER A 180 5.08 29.36 15.35
C SER A 180 3.65 29.71 14.93
N SER A 181 3.16 29.12 13.84
CA SER A 181 1.75 29.20 13.44
C SER A 181 0.96 28.02 14.04
N LYS A 182 0.00 28.32 14.90
CA LYS A 182 -1.01 27.39 15.43
C LYS A 182 -2.13 27.26 14.39
N TYR A 183 -2.48 26.04 14.00
CA TYR A 183 -3.74 25.74 13.31
C TYR A 183 -4.60 24.83 14.20
N PRO A 184 -5.89 25.14 14.44
CA PRO A 184 -6.84 24.16 14.94
C PRO A 184 -7.51 23.48 13.73
N ILE A 185 -7.35 22.16 13.60
CA ILE A 185 -8.15 21.36 12.66
C ILE A 185 -9.24 20.67 13.49
N ALA A 186 -10.43 21.26 13.49
CA ALA A 186 -11.66 20.52 13.74
C ALA A 186 -12.40 20.46 12.41
N SER A 187 -12.36 19.30 11.75
CA SER A 187 -13.26 18.99 10.64
C SER A 187 -14.17 17.86 11.09
N SER A 188 -15.46 18.18 11.15
CA SER A 188 -16.55 17.27 11.41
C SER A 188 -16.66 16.24 10.27
N PHE A 189 -16.61 14.96 10.64
CA PHE A 189 -16.83 13.85 9.72
C PHE A 189 -18.32 13.72 9.40
N SER A 190 -18.71 13.90 8.14
CA SER A 190 -19.99 13.40 7.64
C SER A 190 -19.79 11.97 7.13
N VAL A 191 -20.53 11.03 7.72
CA VAL A 191 -20.47 9.60 7.42
C VAL A 191 -21.33 9.31 6.20
N ASP A 192 -20.75 8.67 5.18
CA ASP A 192 -21.48 8.14 4.02
C ASP A 192 -22.18 6.82 4.37
N VAL A 193 -23.50 6.82 4.30
CA VAL A 193 -24.44 5.72 4.62
C VAL A 193 -24.15 4.44 3.82
N SER A 194 -23.45 4.57 2.70
CA SER A 194 -23.09 3.46 1.81
C SER A 194 -22.12 2.46 2.46
N LEU A 195 -21.17 2.94 3.27
CA LEU A 195 -20.21 2.07 3.97
C LEU A 195 -20.88 1.31 5.11
N LEU A 196 -21.76 1.98 5.86
CA LEU A 196 -22.51 1.37 6.96
C LEU A 196 -23.40 0.23 6.46
N THR A 197 -23.96 0.36 5.25
CA THR A 197 -24.80 -0.69 4.64
C THR A 197 -23.99 -1.94 4.27
N ILE A 198 -22.74 -1.77 3.81
CA ILE A 198 -21.84 -2.90 3.52
C ILE A 198 -21.42 -3.60 4.83
N PHE A 199 -21.07 -2.83 5.87
CA PHE A 199 -20.71 -3.38 7.17
C PHE A 199 -21.88 -4.07 7.90
N ASN A 200 -23.10 -3.53 7.81
CA ASN A 200 -24.28 -4.14 8.45
C ASN A 200 -24.68 -5.48 7.81
N ARG A 201 -24.36 -5.71 6.53
CA ARG A 201 -24.54 -7.04 5.92
C ARG A 201 -23.54 -8.08 6.44
N PHE A 202 -22.38 -7.64 6.94
CA PHE A 202 -21.35 -8.53 7.49
C PHE A 202 -21.65 -8.94 8.94
N ALA A 203 -22.31 -8.09 9.73
CA ALA A 203 -22.66 -8.40 11.12
C ALA A 203 -23.92 -9.29 11.29
N ALA A 204 -24.58 -9.66 10.18
CA ALA A 204 -25.82 -10.45 10.16
C ALA A 204 -25.62 -11.91 9.70
N VAL A 205 -24.36 -12.35 9.56
CA VAL A 205 -23.95 -13.74 9.27
C VAL A 205 -23.09 -14.22 10.43
#